data_AF-A0A174PUI9-F1
#
_entry.id   AF-A0A174PUI9-F1
#
_cell.length_a   1.000
_cell.length_b   1.000
_cell.length_c   1.000
_cell.angle_alpha   90.00
_cell.angle_beta   90.00
_cell.angle_gamma   90.00
#
_symmetry.space_group_name_H-M   'P 1'
#
loop_
_entity.id
_entity.type
_entity.pdbx_description
1 polymer ?
#
loop_
_entity_poly.entity_id
_entity_poly.type
_entity_poly.pdbx_seq_one_letter_code
_entity_poly.pdbx_strand_id
1 'polypeptide(L)'
;MENIIDDKQEYALIDDIDELNKSAKVSDLPTEVEDQFKKLSELRSKVLQADQNARESELSAKDAEKIKVHWYNGKTDAIEALQNATVKLATAQISTAEALELTFLYQKKIAVMAKNLFALGCMNIAANRTVVRELQLKLENASQEELDELSRQELENTLKQLKAQQDIMFKVEKYGEFLKQHELRLNELNNQIEKSQILKDKRFLNSTFYKISIGIIAISSLVCSLIL
;
A
#
# COMPACT_ATOMS: atom_id res chain seq x y z
N MET A 1 36.71 -19.89 9.80
CA MET A 1 35.54 -19.47 9.01
C MET A 1 34.81 -18.46 9.86
N GLU A 2 35.12 -17.20 9.63
CA GLU A 2 34.63 -16.07 10.41
C GLU A 2 34.04 -15.09 9.39
N ASN A 3 32.89 -14.50 9.75
CA ASN A 3 32.11 -13.47 9.03
C ASN A 3 31.34 -13.86 7.77
N ILE A 4 30.10 -14.32 7.97
CA ILE A 4 28.87 -13.92 7.25
C ILE A 4 27.76 -14.25 8.28
N ILE A 5 27.02 -13.38 8.96
CA ILE A 5 26.33 -12.12 8.65
C ILE A 5 26.22 -11.37 10.00
N ASP A 6 26.49 -10.07 10.00
CA ASP A 6 26.31 -9.18 11.15
C ASP A 6 24.81 -9.08 11.51
N ASP A 7 24.41 -9.72 12.62
CA ASP A 7 23.04 -9.83 13.17
C ASP A 7 22.40 -8.49 13.58
N LYS A 8 22.97 -7.35 13.17
CA LYS A 8 22.48 -6.00 13.53
C LYS A 8 21.53 -5.35 12.52
N GLN A 9 21.24 -5.97 11.37
CA GLN A 9 20.33 -5.39 10.37
C GLN A 9 18.86 -5.79 10.51
N GLU A 10 18.49 -6.66 11.46
CA GLU A 10 17.12 -7.21 11.52
C GLU A 10 16.10 -6.32 12.27
N TYR A 11 16.53 -5.30 13.02
CA TYR A 11 15.63 -4.45 13.82
C TYR A 11 15.32 -3.05 13.26
N ALA A 12 15.79 -2.69 12.06
CA ALA A 12 15.48 -1.38 11.44
C ALA A 12 14.10 -1.33 10.74
N LEU A 13 13.41 -2.48 10.59
CA LEU A 13 12.29 -2.64 9.66
C LEU A 13 10.98 -1.91 10.05
N ILE A 14 10.88 -1.37 11.26
CA ILE A 14 9.65 -0.72 11.77
C ILE A 14 9.78 0.81 11.73
N ASP A 15 10.98 1.36 11.88
CA ASP A 15 11.22 2.82 11.88
C ASP A 15 11.22 3.41 10.45
N ASP A 16 11.55 2.61 9.43
CA ASP A 16 11.60 3.05 8.02
C ASP A 16 10.22 3.48 7.45
N ILE A 17 9.11 3.02 8.02
CA ILE A 17 7.75 3.27 7.48
C ILE A 17 7.29 4.70 7.76
N ASP A 18 7.63 5.26 8.92
CA ASP A 18 7.32 6.66 9.26
C ASP A 18 8.26 7.64 8.54
N GLU A 19 9.48 7.20 8.20
CA GLU A 19 10.46 8.00 7.47
C GLU A 19 10.14 8.08 5.97
N LEU A 20 9.72 6.97 5.34
CA LEU A 20 9.21 6.95 3.94
C LEU A 20 7.97 7.84 3.75
N ASN A 21 7.09 7.90 4.74
CA ASN A 21 5.86 8.70 4.70
C ASN A 21 6.10 10.22 4.80
N LYS A 22 7.29 10.67 5.21
CA LYS A 22 7.54 12.09 5.51
C LYS A 22 8.15 12.90 4.37
N SER A 23 8.69 12.28 3.31
CA SER A 23 9.43 13.03 2.27
C SER A 23 9.22 12.61 0.81
N ALA A 24 8.47 11.55 0.50
CA ALA A 24 8.32 11.13 -0.89
C ALA A 24 7.45 12.13 -1.69
N LYS A 25 8.08 12.91 -2.57
CA LYS A 25 7.34 13.71 -3.55
C LYS A 25 6.78 12.78 -4.60
N VAL A 26 5.58 13.09 -5.11
CA VAL A 26 4.92 12.31 -6.17
C VAL A 26 5.81 12.14 -7.41
N SER A 27 6.71 13.11 -7.68
CA SER A 27 7.71 13.06 -8.77
C SER A 27 8.73 11.93 -8.64
N ASP A 28 9.03 11.51 -7.41
CA ASP A 28 10.13 10.60 -7.11
C ASP A 28 9.64 9.14 -7.05
N LEU A 29 8.31 8.95 -6.98
CA LEU A 29 7.67 7.64 -6.91
C LEU A 29 8.03 6.68 -8.05
N PRO A 30 8.11 7.11 -9.33
CA PRO A 30 8.53 6.19 -10.39
C PRO A 30 9.91 5.59 -10.15
N THR A 31 10.87 6.42 -9.71
CA THR A 31 12.23 5.97 -9.39
C THR A 31 12.26 5.08 -8.16
N GLU A 32 11.47 5.39 -7.13
CA GLU A 32 11.37 4.55 -5.93
C GLU A 32 10.80 3.15 -6.25
N VAL A 33 9.78 3.07 -7.10
CA VAL A 33 9.23 1.78 -7.58
C VAL A 33 10.30 1.01 -8.36
N GLU A 34 11.00 1.68 -9.28
CA GLU A 34 12.09 1.09 -10.07
C GLU A 34 13.19 0.50 -9.19
N ASP A 35 13.68 1.28 -8.22
CA ASP A 35 14.76 0.88 -7.34
C ASP A 35 14.40 -0.34 -6.49
N GLN A 36 13.14 -0.47 -6.07
CA GLN A 36 12.67 -1.66 -5.37
C GLN A 36 12.68 -2.90 -6.27
N PHE A 37 12.23 -2.79 -7.53
CA PHE A 37 12.31 -3.88 -8.50
C PHE A 37 13.76 -4.26 -8.83
N LYS A 38 14.67 -3.28 -8.94
CA LYS A 38 16.07 -3.53 -9.21
C LYS A 38 16.73 -4.35 -8.10
N LYS A 39 16.51 -3.96 -6.83
CA LYS A 39 17.02 -4.70 -5.65
C LYS A 39 16.53 -6.15 -5.63
N LEU A 40 15.28 -6.38 -6.04
CA LEU A 40 14.71 -7.73 -6.13
C LEU A 40 15.31 -8.56 -7.26
N SER A 41 15.56 -7.96 -8.42
CA SER A 41 16.19 -8.63 -9.56
C SER A 41 17.60 -9.13 -9.20
N GLU A 42 18.38 -8.32 -8.49
CA GLU A 42 19.71 -8.72 -8.01
C GLU A 42 19.65 -9.92 -7.06
N LEU A 43 18.70 -9.91 -6.12
CA LEU A 43 18.50 -11.02 -5.19
C LEU A 43 17.97 -12.28 -5.89
N ARG A 44 17.07 -12.13 -6.86
CA ARG A 44 16.54 -13.21 -7.70
C ARG A 44 17.66 -13.92 -8.47
N SER A 45 18.60 -13.17 -9.02
CA SER A 45 19.77 -13.75 -9.71
C SER A 45 20.59 -14.65 -8.77
N LYS A 46 20.79 -14.24 -7.52
CA LYS A 46 21.47 -15.06 -6.50
C LYS A 46 20.69 -16.32 -6.16
N VAL A 47 19.36 -16.22 -6.03
CA VAL A 47 18.49 -17.39 -5.82
C VAL A 47 18.64 -18.40 -6.97
N LEU A 48 18.63 -17.93 -8.23
CA LEU A 48 18.77 -18.81 -9.40
C LEU A 48 20.13 -19.52 -9.43
N GLN A 49 21.20 -18.80 -9.12
CA GLN A 49 22.55 -19.39 -9.04
C GLN A 49 22.65 -20.42 -7.90
N ALA A 50 22.09 -20.13 -6.73
CA ALA A 50 22.10 -21.05 -5.60
C ALA A 50 21.27 -22.31 -5.89
N ASP A 51 20.09 -22.17 -6.51
CA ASP A 51 19.26 -23.30 -6.92
C ASP A 51 19.97 -24.18 -7.96
N GLN A 52 20.67 -23.58 -8.93
CA GLN A 52 21.47 -24.33 -9.89
C GLN A 52 22.61 -25.12 -9.19
N ASN A 53 23.36 -24.48 -8.30
CA ASN A 53 24.43 -25.14 -7.55
C ASN A 53 23.91 -26.28 -6.67
N ALA A 54 22.73 -26.11 -6.06
CA ALA A 54 22.05 -27.15 -5.29
C ALA A 54 21.68 -28.35 -6.17
N ARG A 55 21.13 -28.12 -7.36
CA ARG A 55 20.79 -29.19 -8.32
C ARG A 55 22.02 -29.94 -8.81
N GLU A 56 23.10 -29.22 -9.13
CA GLU A 56 24.36 -29.84 -9.55
C GLU A 56 24.96 -30.72 -8.42
N SER A 57 24.87 -30.25 -7.18
CA SER A 57 25.31 -31.01 -6.01
C SER A 57 24.44 -32.25 -5.77
N GLU A 58 23.12 -32.14 -5.94
CA GLU A 58 22.18 -33.25 -5.85
C GLU A 58 22.47 -34.32 -6.93
N LEU A 59 22.73 -33.90 -8.17
CA LEU A 59 23.10 -34.81 -9.26
C LEU A 59 24.41 -35.53 -8.95
N SER A 60 25.43 -34.81 -8.46
CA SER A 60 26.72 -35.40 -8.07
C SER A 60 26.56 -36.44 -6.94
N ALA A 61 25.67 -36.18 -5.98
CA ALA A 61 25.33 -37.13 -4.91
C ALA A 61 24.64 -38.38 -5.47
N LYS A 62 23.64 -38.22 -6.34
CA LYS A 62 22.94 -39.34 -7.01
C LYS A 62 23.89 -40.18 -7.86
N ASP A 63 24.88 -39.58 -8.51
CA ASP A 63 25.85 -40.33 -9.29
C ASP A 63 26.84 -41.10 -8.43
N ALA A 64 27.17 -40.60 -7.23
CA ALA A 64 27.98 -41.35 -6.27
C ALA A 64 27.25 -42.55 -5.67
N GLU A 65 25.93 -42.48 -5.51
CA GLU A 65 25.10 -43.60 -5.08
C GLU A 65 25.13 -44.78 -6.08
N LYS A 66 25.30 -44.49 -7.39
CA LYS A 66 25.29 -45.50 -8.45
C LYS A 66 26.60 -46.29 -8.58
N ILE A 67 27.64 -45.95 -7.83
CA ILE A 67 28.94 -46.62 -7.90
C ILE A 67 28.79 -48.08 -7.44
N LYS A 68 28.99 -49.03 -8.36
CA LYS A 68 28.87 -50.47 -8.07
C LYS A 68 30.15 -51.00 -7.45
N VAL A 69 30.03 -51.56 -6.26
CA VAL A 69 31.10 -52.30 -5.58
C VAL A 69 31.08 -53.76 -6.05
N HIS A 70 32.22 -54.28 -6.46
CA HIS A 70 32.36 -55.67 -6.91
C HIS A 70 32.79 -56.60 -5.75
N TRP A 71 32.32 -57.86 -5.81
CA TRP A 71 32.51 -58.86 -4.75
C TRP A 71 33.99 -59.29 -4.53
N TYR A 72 34.88 -59.05 -5.50
CA TYR A 72 36.30 -59.41 -5.42
C TYR A 72 37.22 -58.30 -4.89
N ASN A 73 36.73 -57.06 -4.72
CA ASN A 73 37.46 -55.93 -4.08
C ASN A 73 36.76 -55.46 -2.78
N GLY A 74 35.96 -56.34 -2.16
CA GLY A 74 34.67 -55.98 -1.58
C GLY A 74 34.59 -55.37 -0.17
N LYS A 75 35.60 -54.67 0.37
CA LYS A 75 35.41 -53.99 1.68
C LYS A 75 35.94 -52.56 1.76
N THR A 76 37.18 -52.32 1.35
CA THR A 76 37.76 -50.96 1.35
C THR A 76 37.09 -50.07 0.31
N ASP A 77 36.97 -50.55 -0.93
CA ASP A 77 36.28 -49.87 -2.03
C ASP A 77 34.80 -49.58 -1.70
N ALA A 78 34.16 -50.47 -0.92
CA ALA A 78 32.78 -50.28 -0.46
C ALA A 78 32.65 -49.15 0.56
N ILE A 79 33.58 -49.09 1.52
CA ILE A 79 33.61 -48.08 2.57
C ILE A 79 33.94 -46.71 1.96
N GLU A 80 34.90 -46.64 1.04
CA GLU A 80 35.25 -45.40 0.33
C GLU A 80 34.10 -44.90 -0.55
N ALA A 81 33.41 -45.79 -1.27
CA ALA A 81 32.23 -45.43 -2.04
C ALA A 81 31.10 -44.88 -1.15
N LEU A 82 30.83 -45.52 -0.01
CA LEU A 82 29.83 -45.06 0.97
C LEU A 82 30.22 -43.71 1.60
N GLN A 83 31.49 -43.53 1.97
CA GLN A 83 31.97 -42.26 2.52
C GLN A 83 31.87 -41.13 1.50
N ASN A 84 32.23 -41.38 0.24
CA ASN A 84 32.10 -40.41 -0.85
C ASN A 84 30.63 -40.04 -1.10
N ALA A 85 29.74 -41.04 -1.17
CA ALA A 85 28.30 -40.80 -1.30
C ALA A 85 27.75 -39.99 -0.10
N THR A 86 28.19 -40.28 1.12
CA THR A 86 27.78 -39.56 2.33
C THR A 86 28.25 -38.10 2.31
N VAL A 87 29.51 -37.85 1.93
CA VAL A 87 30.05 -36.49 1.80
C VAL A 87 29.28 -35.72 0.73
N LYS A 88 29.06 -36.31 -0.44
CA LYS A 88 28.33 -35.64 -1.52
C LYS A 88 26.87 -35.37 -1.17
N LEU A 89 26.20 -36.28 -0.46
CA LEU A 89 24.85 -36.06 0.05
C LEU A 89 24.82 -34.91 1.06
N ALA A 90 25.78 -34.86 1.99
CA ALA A 90 25.89 -33.76 2.94
C ALA A 90 26.14 -32.41 2.23
N THR A 91 27.03 -32.38 1.23
CA THR A 91 27.25 -31.19 0.40
C THR A 91 25.97 -30.76 -0.32
N ALA A 92 25.25 -31.71 -0.92
CA ALA A 92 23.97 -31.41 -1.57
C ALA A 92 22.95 -30.82 -0.60
N GLN A 93 22.83 -31.40 0.60
CA GLN A 93 21.93 -30.87 1.64
C GLN A 93 22.30 -29.46 2.08
N ILE A 94 23.60 -29.16 2.23
CA ILE A 94 24.08 -27.82 2.55
C ILE A 94 23.71 -26.84 1.43
N SER A 95 24.03 -27.16 0.18
CA SER A 95 23.70 -26.28 -0.96
C SER A 95 22.19 -26.08 -1.14
N THR A 96 21.37 -27.11 -0.91
CA THR A 96 19.91 -26.96 -0.88
C THR A 96 19.45 -26.03 0.23
N ALA A 97 20.04 -26.13 1.43
CA ALA A 97 19.70 -25.25 2.55
C ALA A 97 20.04 -23.78 2.24
N GLU A 98 21.21 -23.52 1.67
CA GLU A 98 21.64 -22.18 1.24
C GLU A 98 20.68 -21.60 0.17
N ALA A 99 20.25 -22.41 -0.80
CA ALA A 99 19.29 -22.00 -1.82
C ALA A 99 17.91 -21.67 -1.22
N LEU A 100 17.45 -22.45 -0.25
CA LEU A 100 16.20 -22.19 0.47
C LEU A 100 16.29 -20.91 1.30
N GLU A 101 17.39 -20.67 2.00
CA GLU A 101 17.61 -19.44 2.77
C GLU A 101 17.49 -18.19 1.89
N LEU A 102 18.18 -18.19 0.74
CA LEU A 102 18.09 -17.10 -0.22
C LEU A 102 16.68 -16.93 -0.78
N THR A 103 15.96 -18.03 -1.01
CA THR A 103 14.57 -18.01 -1.47
C THR A 103 13.65 -17.37 -0.44
N PHE A 104 13.80 -17.72 0.84
CA PHE A 104 13.04 -17.10 1.92
C PHE A 104 13.34 -15.62 2.07
N LEU A 105 14.62 -15.22 1.96
CA LEU A 105 15.02 -13.82 1.99
C LEU A 105 14.38 -13.04 0.83
N TYR A 106 14.38 -13.63 -0.37
CA TYR A 106 13.75 -13.06 -1.55
C TYR A 106 12.23 -12.89 -1.36
N GLN A 107 11.52 -13.90 -0.85
CA GLN A 107 10.09 -13.80 -0.54
C GLN A 107 9.80 -12.73 0.52
N LYS A 108 10.63 -12.63 1.57
CA LYS A 108 10.52 -11.57 2.59
C LYS A 108 10.65 -10.18 1.96
N LYS A 109 11.57 -10.00 1.01
CA LYS A 109 11.75 -8.73 0.30
C LYS A 109 10.58 -8.39 -0.61
N ILE A 110 9.96 -9.36 -1.27
CA ILE A 110 8.73 -9.14 -2.05
C ILE A 110 7.60 -8.65 -1.14
N ALA A 111 7.39 -9.28 0.01
CA ALA A 111 6.35 -8.86 0.95
C ALA A 111 6.57 -7.44 1.48
N VAL A 112 7.84 -7.08 1.77
CA VAL A 112 8.20 -5.71 2.19
C VAL A 112 7.94 -4.71 1.06
N MET A 113 8.32 -5.04 -0.16
CA MET A 113 8.04 -4.22 -1.33
C MET A 113 6.53 -4.00 -1.49
N ALA A 114 5.74 -5.07 -1.49
CA ALA A 114 4.28 -5.02 -1.59
C ALA A 114 3.68 -4.05 -0.57
N LYS A 115 4.10 -4.17 0.70
CA LYS A 115 3.69 -3.27 1.79
C LYS A 115 4.09 -1.81 1.52
N ASN A 116 5.32 -1.56 1.10
CA ASN A 116 5.81 -0.21 0.82
C ASN A 116 5.05 0.43 -0.34
N LEU A 117 4.84 -0.30 -1.44
CA LEU A 117 4.04 0.17 -2.57
C LEU A 117 2.61 0.48 -2.16
N PHE A 118 2.01 -0.37 -1.34
CA PHE A 118 0.67 -0.11 -0.79
C PHE A 118 0.65 1.19 0.03
N ALA A 119 1.61 1.37 0.93
CA ALA A 119 1.72 2.57 1.76
C ALA A 119 1.88 3.85 0.91
N LEU A 120 2.80 3.83 -0.05
CA LEU A 120 3.02 4.95 -1.00
C LEU A 120 1.74 5.28 -1.77
N GLY A 121 1.03 4.26 -2.25
CA GLY A 121 -0.23 4.44 -2.96
C GLY A 121 -1.39 4.90 -2.09
N CYS A 122 -1.31 4.77 -0.77
CA CYS A 122 -2.33 5.27 0.16
C CYS A 122 -2.16 6.77 0.49
N MET A 123 -1.01 7.39 0.19
CA MET A 123 -0.70 8.77 0.61
C MET A 123 -1.69 9.81 0.07
N ASN A 124 -1.98 9.78 -1.23
CA ASN A 124 -2.96 10.64 -1.89
C ASN A 124 -3.32 10.08 -3.29
N ILE A 125 -4.36 10.63 -3.92
CA ILE A 125 -4.88 10.10 -5.19
C ILE A 125 -3.87 10.18 -6.34
N ALA A 126 -2.99 11.19 -6.35
CA ALA A 126 -1.95 11.31 -7.38
C ALA A 126 -0.86 10.25 -7.17
N ALA A 127 -0.40 10.06 -5.93
CA ALA A 127 0.54 9.00 -5.57
C ALA A 127 -0.02 7.62 -5.91
N ASN A 128 -1.28 7.36 -5.56
CA ASN A 128 -1.97 6.11 -5.89
C ASN A 128 -1.92 5.82 -7.41
N ARG A 129 -2.33 6.80 -8.23
CA ARG A 129 -2.34 6.66 -9.70
C ARG A 129 -0.95 6.35 -10.25
N THR A 130 0.08 7.02 -9.74
CA THR A 130 1.46 6.76 -10.14
C THR A 130 1.88 5.35 -9.78
N VAL A 131 1.73 4.93 -8.52
CA VAL A 131 2.14 3.59 -8.07
C VAL A 131 1.37 2.49 -8.82
N VAL A 132 0.05 2.63 -9.01
CA VAL A 132 -0.77 1.69 -9.80
C VAL A 132 -0.23 1.53 -11.21
N ARG A 133 0.10 2.65 -11.87
CA ARG A 133 0.63 2.64 -13.24
C ARG A 133 1.97 1.93 -13.31
N GLU A 134 2.93 2.31 -12.46
CA GLU A 134 4.27 1.73 -12.47
C GLU A 134 4.24 0.24 -12.14
N LEU A 135 3.49 -0.15 -11.11
CA LEU A 135 3.35 -1.55 -10.71
C LEU A 135 2.71 -2.39 -11.82
N GLN A 136 1.68 -1.86 -12.48
CA GLN A 136 1.05 -2.56 -13.60
C GLN A 136 2.02 -2.74 -14.78
N LEU A 137 2.76 -1.69 -15.17
CA LEU A 137 3.77 -1.79 -16.23
C LEU A 137 4.86 -2.80 -15.89
N LYS A 138 5.31 -2.85 -14.63
CA LYS A 138 6.31 -3.82 -14.20
C LYS A 138 5.81 -5.25 -14.25
N LEU A 139 4.58 -5.50 -13.82
CA LEU A 139 3.97 -6.83 -13.88
C LEU A 139 3.71 -7.32 -15.31
N GLU A 140 3.30 -6.41 -16.20
CA GLU A 140 3.06 -6.71 -17.62
C GLU A 140 4.37 -7.02 -18.38
N ASN A 141 5.46 -6.31 -18.06
CA ASN A 141 6.74 -6.47 -18.73
C ASN A 141 7.62 -7.59 -18.13
N ALA A 142 7.39 -7.98 -16.88
CA ALA A 142 8.17 -9.03 -16.24
C ALA A 142 7.85 -10.41 -16.84
N SER A 143 8.88 -11.17 -17.14
CA SER A 143 8.79 -12.60 -17.47
C SER A 143 8.50 -13.47 -16.23
N GLN A 144 8.19 -14.75 -16.46
CA GLN A 144 8.06 -15.76 -15.40
C GLN A 144 9.41 -16.11 -14.75
N GLU A 145 10.54 -15.84 -15.43
CA GLU A 145 11.87 -16.04 -14.85
C GLU A 145 12.24 -14.91 -13.89
N GLU A 146 11.85 -13.67 -14.22
CA GLU A 146 12.10 -12.46 -13.41
C GLU A 146 11.26 -12.41 -12.13
N LEU A 147 10.01 -12.87 -12.20
CA LEU A 147 9.12 -13.02 -11.05
C LEU A 147 8.55 -14.43 -11.06
N ASP A 148 8.86 -15.21 -10.03
CA ASP A 148 8.17 -16.47 -9.79
C ASP A 148 6.67 -16.24 -9.49
N GLU A 149 5.89 -17.29 -9.65
CA GLU A 149 4.43 -17.23 -9.57
C GLU A 149 3.91 -16.68 -8.22
N LEU A 150 4.53 -17.08 -7.10
CA LEU A 150 4.10 -16.60 -5.78
C LEU A 150 4.36 -15.10 -5.63
N SER A 151 5.53 -14.65 -6.06
CA SER A 151 5.90 -13.22 -6.03
C SER A 151 5.02 -12.38 -6.94
N ARG A 152 4.73 -12.88 -8.15
CA ARG A 152 3.80 -12.25 -9.09
C ARG A 152 2.41 -12.12 -8.46
N GLN A 153 1.90 -13.19 -7.87
CA GLN A 153 0.59 -13.21 -7.23
C GLN A 153 0.48 -12.17 -6.10
N GLU A 154 1.52 -12.04 -5.27
CA GLU A 154 1.53 -11.07 -4.17
C GLU A 154 1.48 -9.62 -4.68
N LEU A 155 2.28 -9.31 -5.72
CA LEU A 155 2.29 -7.99 -6.33
C LEU A 155 0.99 -7.69 -7.10
N GLU A 156 0.37 -8.68 -7.75
CA GLU A 156 -0.95 -8.54 -8.37
C GLU A 156 -2.05 -8.29 -7.33
N ASN A 157 -1.99 -8.95 -6.17
CA ASN A 157 -2.90 -8.70 -5.06
C ASN A 157 -2.74 -7.28 -4.54
N THR A 158 -1.49 -6.82 -4.40
CA THR A 158 -1.18 -5.43 -4.02
C THR A 158 -1.77 -4.44 -5.03
N LEU A 159 -1.62 -4.70 -6.33
CA LEU A 159 -2.22 -3.88 -7.40
C LEU A 159 -3.76 -3.83 -7.29
N LYS A 160 -4.42 -4.96 -7.01
CA LYS A 160 -5.87 -5.01 -6.80
C LYS A 160 -6.30 -4.15 -5.60
N GLN A 161 -5.57 -4.26 -4.48
CA GLN A 161 -5.85 -3.46 -3.28
C GLN A 161 -5.66 -1.97 -3.55
N LEU A 162 -4.59 -1.58 -4.26
CA LEU A 162 -4.34 -0.19 -4.64
C LEU A 162 -5.44 0.39 -5.54
N LYS A 163 -5.97 -0.39 -6.49
CA LYS A 163 -7.11 0.01 -7.34
C LYS A 163 -8.38 0.20 -6.50
N ALA A 164 -8.68 -0.73 -5.59
CA ALA A 164 -9.81 -0.56 -4.68
C ALA A 164 -9.67 0.69 -3.78
N GLN A 165 -8.44 0.97 -3.31
CA GLN A 165 -8.12 2.17 -2.55
C GLN A 165 -8.33 3.43 -3.40
N GLN A 166 -7.93 3.41 -4.68
CA GLN A 166 -8.16 4.51 -5.62
C GLN A 166 -9.64 4.87 -5.74
N ASP A 167 -10.50 3.85 -5.88
CA ASP A 167 -11.95 4.03 -5.99
C ASP A 167 -12.54 4.66 -4.71
N ILE A 168 -12.05 4.27 -3.54
CA ILE A 168 -12.44 4.87 -2.25
C ILE A 168 -12.02 6.34 -2.20
N MET A 169 -10.77 6.64 -2.57
CA MET A 169 -10.25 8.01 -2.57
C MET A 169 -11.07 8.93 -3.49
N PHE A 170 -11.45 8.45 -4.67
CA PHE A 170 -12.32 9.18 -5.60
C PHE A 170 -13.71 9.45 -5.01
N LYS A 171 -14.31 8.46 -4.34
CA LYS A 171 -15.60 8.63 -3.65
C LYS A 171 -15.51 9.66 -2.52
N VAL A 172 -14.45 9.63 -1.72
CA VAL A 172 -14.21 10.59 -0.63
C VAL A 172 -14.08 12.01 -1.18
N GLU A 173 -13.32 12.21 -2.25
CA GLU A 173 -13.18 13.51 -2.92
C GLU A 173 -14.55 14.03 -3.39
N LYS A 174 -15.32 13.19 -4.08
CA LYS A 174 -16.67 13.52 -4.56
C LYS A 174 -17.63 13.86 -3.42
N TYR A 175 -17.63 13.11 -2.32
CA TYR A 175 -18.47 13.42 -1.16
C TYR A 175 -18.03 14.71 -0.45
N GLY A 176 -16.73 15.00 -0.43
CA GLY A 176 -16.22 16.28 0.05
C GLY A 176 -16.76 17.47 -0.73
N GLU A 177 -16.87 17.36 -2.06
CA GLU A 177 -17.50 18.39 -2.90
C GLU A 177 -18.99 18.57 -2.58
N PHE A 178 -19.73 17.46 -2.43
CA PHE A 178 -21.14 17.54 -2.05
C PHE A 178 -21.33 18.20 -0.69
N LEU A 179 -20.51 17.87 0.30
CA LEU A 179 -20.57 18.49 1.63
C LEU A 179 -20.34 20.00 1.56
N LYS A 180 -19.34 20.46 0.79
CA LYS A 180 -19.10 21.90 0.56
C LYS A 180 -20.31 22.59 -0.06
N GLN A 181 -20.93 21.97 -1.08
CA GLN A 181 -22.13 22.51 -1.70
C GLN A 181 -23.31 22.58 -0.73
N HIS A 182 -23.49 21.55 0.11
CA HIS A 182 -24.52 21.53 1.14
C HIS A 182 -24.29 22.61 2.21
N GLU A 183 -23.05 22.82 2.65
CA GLU A 183 -22.69 23.86 3.60
C GLU A 183 -22.99 25.26 3.05
N LEU A 184 -22.62 25.53 1.79
CA LEU A 184 -22.97 26.79 1.12
C LEU A 184 -24.48 27.00 1.05
N ARG A 185 -25.24 25.95 0.73
CA ARG A 185 -26.70 26.01 0.67
C ARG A 185 -27.35 26.23 2.03
N LEU A 186 -26.80 25.63 3.09
CA LEU A 186 -27.28 25.85 4.46
C LEU A 186 -27.01 27.28 4.93
N ASN A 187 -25.83 27.83 4.64
CA ASN A 187 -25.51 29.21 4.95
C ASN A 187 -26.43 30.19 4.22
N GLU A 188 -26.69 29.95 2.94
CA GLU A 188 -27.65 30.75 2.17
C GLU A 188 -29.06 30.68 2.75
N LEU A 189 -29.52 29.48 3.12
CA LEU A 189 -30.84 29.30 3.73
C LEU A 189 -30.94 30.02 5.09
N ASN A 190 -29.90 29.95 5.92
CA ASN A 190 -29.85 30.65 7.20
C ASN A 190 -29.92 32.16 7.01
N ASN A 191 -29.17 32.72 6.05
CA ASN A 191 -29.23 34.14 5.71
C ASN A 191 -30.63 34.57 5.26
N GLN A 192 -31.31 33.74 4.45
CA GLN A 192 -32.68 34.00 4.02
C GLN A 192 -33.67 33.97 5.19
N ILE A 193 -33.51 33.02 6.12
CA ILE A 193 -34.34 32.93 7.33
C ILE A 193 -34.17 34.19 8.19
N GLU A 194 -32.93 34.61 8.47
CA GLU A 194 -32.63 35.81 9.25
C GLU A 194 -33.26 37.07 8.61
N LYS A 195 -33.08 37.24 7.30
CA LYS A 195 -33.71 38.34 6.55
C LYS A 195 -35.24 38.30 6.65
N SER A 196 -35.84 37.12 6.58
CA SER A 196 -37.29 36.96 6.70
C SER A 196 -37.81 37.32 8.10
N GLN A 197 -37.05 37.03 9.16
CA GLN A 197 -37.37 37.39 10.53
C GLN A 197 -37.33 38.90 10.71
N ILE A 198 -36.26 39.56 10.25
CA ILE A 198 -36.13 41.04 10.29
C ILE A 198 -37.30 41.71 9.56
N LEU A 199 -37.71 41.18 8.40
CA LEU A 199 -38.84 41.72 7.64
C LEU A 199 -40.18 41.53 8.38
N LYS A 200 -40.38 40.39 9.04
CA LYS A 200 -41.57 40.13 9.87
C LYS A 200 -41.64 41.10 11.04
N ASP A 201 -40.53 41.32 11.74
CA ASP A 201 -40.46 42.25 12.88
C ASP A 201 -40.76 43.69 12.44
N LYS A 202 -40.17 44.15 11.34
CA LYS A 202 -40.49 45.46 10.75
C LYS A 202 -41.97 45.59 10.41
N ARG A 203 -42.57 44.56 9.80
CA ARG A 203 -43.99 44.55 9.44
C ARG A 203 -44.90 44.57 10.66
N PHE A 204 -44.55 43.82 11.71
CA PHE A 204 -45.28 43.78 12.98
C PHE A 204 -45.29 45.14 13.67
N LEU A 205 -44.11 45.79 13.78
CA LEU A 205 -43.99 47.14 14.33
C LEU A 205 -44.84 48.13 13.53
N ASN A 206 -44.74 48.11 12.20
CA ASN A 206 -45.47 49.03 11.35
C ASN A 206 -47.00 48.88 11.47
N SER A 207 -47.50 47.63 11.57
CA SER A 207 -48.92 47.36 11.82
C SER A 207 -49.38 47.86 13.20
N THR A 208 -48.54 47.70 14.21
CA THR A 208 -48.83 48.15 15.58
C THR A 208 -48.90 49.68 15.65
N PHE A 209 -47.92 50.38 15.05
CA PHE A 209 -47.93 51.83 14.96
C PHE A 209 -49.17 52.37 14.21
N TYR A 210 -49.55 51.72 13.10
CA TYR A 210 -50.74 52.10 12.34
C TYR A 210 -52.04 51.95 13.16
N LYS A 211 -52.16 50.90 13.98
CA LYS A 211 -53.31 50.72 14.88
C LYS A 211 -53.35 51.80 15.97
N ILE A 212 -52.19 52.13 16.55
CA ILE A 212 -52.08 53.18 17.58
C ILE A 212 -52.45 54.55 17.00
N SER A 213 -51.93 54.90 15.83
CA SER A 213 -52.21 56.21 15.21
C SER A 213 -53.69 56.38 14.87
N ILE A 214 -54.35 55.36 14.33
CA ILE A 214 -55.81 55.37 14.11
C ILE A 214 -56.55 55.55 15.44
N GLY A 215 -56.13 54.84 16.50
CA GLY A 215 -56.73 54.99 17.83
C GLY A 215 -56.64 56.42 18.37
N ILE A 216 -55.47 57.05 18.25
CA ILE A 216 -55.25 58.45 18.65
C ILE A 216 -56.17 59.40 17.85
N ILE A 217 -56.24 59.23 16.53
CA ILE A 217 -57.11 60.05 15.66
C ILE A 217 -58.58 59.91 16.08
N ALA A 218 -59.04 58.68 16.31
CA ALA A 218 -60.42 58.41 16.71
C ALA A 218 -60.79 59.06 18.06
N ILE A 219 -59.90 58.98 19.06
CA ILE A 219 -60.07 59.64 20.36
C ILE A 219 -60.13 61.16 20.18
N SER A 220 -59.22 61.72 19.37
CA SER A 220 -59.16 63.16 19.10
C SER A 220 -60.45 63.66 18.45
N SER A 221 -61.00 62.93 17.47
CA SER A 221 -62.28 63.27 16.85
C SER A 221 -63.45 63.22 17.85
N LEU A 222 -63.47 62.24 18.75
CA LEU A 222 -64.52 62.10 19.78
C LEU A 222 -64.51 63.26 20.78
N VAL A 223 -63.32 63.70 21.20
CA VAL A 223 -63.15 64.87 22.08
C VAL A 223 -63.61 66.15 21.39
N CYS A 224 -63.26 66.35 20.12
CA CYS A 224 -63.77 67.48 19.34
C CYS A 224 -65.31 67.50 19.24
N SER A 225 -65.94 66.33 19.11
CA SER A 225 -67.41 66.22 19.07
C SER A 225 -68.10 66.48 20.41
N LEU A 226 -67.39 66.41 21.53
CA LEU A 226 -67.92 66.64 22.89
C LEU A 226 -67.79 68.10 23.36
N ILE A 227 -66.96 68.90 22.68
CA ILE A 227 -66.64 70.29 23.03
C ILE A 227 -67.42 71.29 22.15
N LEU A 228 -68.07 70.81 21.08
CA LEU A 228 -68.96 71.56 20.18
C LEU A 228 -70.43 71.32 20.53
#